data_AF-A0A5J6Q9G4-F1
#
_entry.id   AF-A0A5J6Q9G4-F1
#
_cell.length_a   1.000
_cell.length_b   1.000
_cell.length_c   1.000
_cell.angle_alpha   90.00
_cell.angle_beta   90.00
_cell.angle_gamma   90.00
#
_symmetry.space_group_name_H-M   'P 1'
#
loop_
_entity.id
_entity.type
_entity.pdbx_description
1 polymer ?
#
loop_
_entity_poly.entity_id
_entity_poly.type
_entity_poly.pdbx_seq_one_letter_code
_entity_poly.pdbx_strand_id
1 'polypeptide(L)'
;MQLTEAEKELILTHRHQQSREANNRKFALDAIATAHQFSVWSAKTGENLTFSTFINTFGYQEPDGKKMYEIVKRVLELVESAAC
;
A
#
# COMPACT_ATOMS: atom_id res chain seq x y z
N MET A 1 7.58 -22.70 -34.45
CA MET A 1 8.82 -22.12 -33.91
C MET A 1 8.77 -22.28 -32.40
N GLN A 2 9.72 -22.99 -31.79
CA GLN A 2 9.81 -23.11 -30.33
C GLN A 2 10.83 -22.09 -29.82
N LEU A 3 10.49 -21.44 -28.71
CA LEU A 3 11.41 -20.52 -28.02
C LEU A 3 12.54 -21.31 -27.37
N THR A 4 13.75 -20.77 -27.48
CA THR A 4 14.92 -21.22 -26.73
C THR A 4 14.74 -20.95 -25.24
N GLU A 5 15.49 -21.66 -24.38
CA GLU A 5 15.43 -21.44 -22.93
C GLU A 5 15.80 -20.00 -22.54
N ALA A 6 16.77 -19.40 -23.24
CA ALA A 6 17.15 -18.00 -23.02
C ALA A 6 16.00 -17.03 -23.35
N GLU A 7 15.24 -17.27 -24.43
CA GLU A 7 14.07 -16.44 -24.77
C GLU A 7 12.93 -16.63 -23.75
N LYS A 8 12.75 -17.84 -23.22
CA LYS A 8 11.78 -18.10 -22.14
C LYS A 8 12.15 -17.35 -20.86
N GLU A 9 13.42 -17.36 -20.46
CA GLU A 9 13.89 -16.62 -19.29
C GLU A 9 13.68 -15.11 -19.43
N LEU A 10 13.96 -14.54 -20.60
CA LEU A 10 13.70 -13.11 -20.86
C LEU A 10 12.22 -12.76 -20.73
N ILE A 11 11.33 -13.59 -21.29
CA ILE A 11 9.88 -13.39 -21.19
C ILE A 11 9.40 -13.52 -19.74
N LEU A 12 9.87 -14.53 -19.01
CA LEU A 12 9.51 -14.73 -17.61
C LEU A 12 9.99 -13.55 -16.74
N THR A 13 11.23 -13.12 -16.93
CA THR A 13 11.80 -11.97 -16.21
C THR A 13 10.97 -10.71 -16.44
N HIS A 14 10.61 -10.44 -17.70
CA HIS A 14 9.78 -9.29 -18.06
C HIS A 14 8.39 -9.37 -17.41
N ARG A 15 7.73 -10.53 -17.45
CA ARG A 15 6.42 -10.75 -16.80
C ARG A 15 6.50 -10.59 -15.28
N HIS A 16 7.55 -11.09 -14.65
CA HIS A 16 7.78 -10.89 -13.21
C HIS A 16 8.01 -9.42 -12.87
N GLN A 17 8.68 -8.66 -13.72
CA GLN A 17 8.84 -7.23 -13.54
C GLN A 17 7.50 -6.49 -13.64
N GLN A 18 6.71 -6.76 -14.69
CA GLN A 18 5.38 -6.16 -14.86
C GLN A 18 4.44 -6.49 -13.68
N SER A 19 4.45 -7.75 -13.22
CA SER A 19 3.67 -8.18 -12.07
C SER A 19 4.07 -7.43 -10.80
N ARG A 20 5.38 -7.25 -10.56
CA ARG A 20 5.89 -6.47 -9.42
C ARG A 20 5.47 -5.00 -9.50
N GLU A 21 5.55 -4.39 -10.67
CA GLU A 21 5.12 -2.99 -10.88
C GLU A 21 3.62 -2.82 -10.65
N ALA A 22 2.79 -3.74 -11.14
CA ALA A 22 1.36 -3.74 -10.93
C ALA A 22 1.01 -3.90 -9.43
N ASN A 23 1.66 -4.84 -8.74
CA ASN A 23 1.46 -5.06 -7.30
C ASN A 23 1.89 -3.84 -6.48
N ASN A 24 3.02 -3.22 -6.82
CA ASN A 24 3.50 -1.99 -6.17
C ASN A 24 2.52 -0.84 -6.37
N ARG A 25 2.00 -0.66 -7.59
CA ARG A 25 1.01 0.37 -7.90
C ARG A 25 -0.29 0.14 -7.14
N LYS A 26 -0.78 -1.10 -7.11
CA LYS A 26 -1.98 -1.48 -6.36
C LYS A 26 -1.77 -1.17 -4.87
N PHE A 27 -0.66 -1.60 -4.29
CA PHE A 27 -0.33 -1.32 -2.90
C PHE A 27 -0.33 0.19 -2.60
N ALA A 28 0.28 1.01 -3.46
CA ALA A 28 0.30 2.45 -3.27
C ALA A 28 -1.10 3.08 -3.32
N LEU A 29 -1.96 2.64 -4.24
CA LEU A 29 -3.35 3.10 -4.32
C LEU A 29 -4.16 2.68 -3.09
N ASP A 30 -3.99 1.44 -2.63
CA ASP A 30 -4.65 0.93 -1.44
C ASP A 30 -4.20 1.73 -0.18
N ALA A 31 -2.92 2.10 -0.10
CA ALA A 31 -2.39 2.94 0.97
C ALA A 31 -3.00 4.35 0.98
N ILE A 32 -3.11 5.00 -0.18
CA ILE A 32 -3.73 6.34 -0.30
C ILE A 32 -5.21 6.27 0.08
N ALA A 33 -5.93 5.27 -0.43
CA ALA A 33 -7.34 5.07 -0.11
C ALA A 33 -7.55 4.86 1.40
N THR A 34 -6.70 4.05 2.03
CA THR A 34 -6.75 3.80 3.48
C THR A 34 -6.41 5.05 4.27
N ALA A 35 -5.41 5.84 3.87
CA ALA A 35 -5.08 7.10 4.52
C ALA A 35 -6.25 8.09 4.48
N HIS A 36 -6.94 8.20 3.33
CA HIS A 36 -8.14 9.02 3.22
C HIS A 36 -9.27 8.51 4.12
N GLN A 37 -9.57 7.22 4.11
CA GLN A 37 -10.58 6.64 5.00
C GLN A 37 -10.25 6.88 6.47
N PHE A 38 -8.97 6.76 6.84
CA PHE A 38 -8.50 7.03 8.18
C PHE A 38 -8.72 8.49 8.58
N SER A 39 -8.32 9.44 7.73
CA SER A 39 -8.52 10.87 7.99
C SER A 39 -10.00 11.21 8.22
N VAL A 40 -10.90 10.66 7.39
CA VAL A 40 -12.36 10.84 7.55
C VAL A 40 -12.88 10.21 8.84
N TRP A 41 -12.38 9.03 9.21
CA TRP A 41 -12.77 8.36 10.45
C TRP A 41 -12.28 9.12 11.68
N SER A 42 -11.02 9.54 11.70
CA SER A 42 -10.39 10.29 12.78
C SER A 42 -11.10 11.63 13.03
N ALA A 43 -11.49 12.34 11.95
CA ALA A 43 -12.29 13.55 12.06
C ALA A 43 -13.68 13.33 12.68
N LYS A 44 -14.25 12.12 12.60
CA LYS A 44 -15.55 11.78 13.16
C LYS A 44 -15.47 11.29 14.61
N THR A 45 -14.43 10.55 14.97
CA THR A 45 -14.28 9.93 16.29
C THR A 45 -13.43 10.77 17.25
N GLY A 46 -12.60 11.66 16.72
CA GLY A 46 -11.56 12.36 17.49
C GLY A 46 -10.39 11.45 17.90
N GLU A 47 -10.34 10.22 17.38
CA GLU A 47 -9.30 9.24 17.69
C GLU A 47 -8.12 9.33 16.73
N ASN A 48 -6.92 9.04 17.24
CA ASN A 48 -5.66 9.14 16.49
C ASN A 48 -5.25 7.84 15.82
N LEU A 49 -4.34 7.95 14.84
CA LEU A 49 -3.80 6.78 14.15
C LEU A 49 -2.89 6.02 15.11
N THR A 50 -3.35 4.84 15.53
CA THR A 50 -2.52 3.86 16.23
C THR A 50 -2.52 2.55 15.46
N PHE A 51 -1.46 1.75 15.62
CA PHE A 51 -1.41 0.43 14.99
C PHE A 51 -2.60 -0.44 15.43
N SER A 52 -3.03 -0.36 16.69
CA SER A 52 -4.22 -1.06 17.18
C SER A 52 -5.50 -0.61 16.48
N THR A 53 -5.70 0.70 16.30
CA THR A 53 -6.85 1.23 15.56
C THR A 53 -6.82 0.79 14.10
N PHE A 54 -5.64 0.79 13.50
CA PHE A 54 -5.42 0.38 12.11
C PHE A 54 -5.79 -1.10 11.89
N ILE A 55 -5.33 -1.99 12.78
CA ILE A 55 -5.64 -3.43 12.71
C ILE A 55 -7.11 -3.72 13.03
N ASN A 56 -7.64 -3.13 14.10
CA ASN A 56 -8.98 -3.46 14.59
C ASN A 56 -10.10 -2.83 13.76
N THR A 57 -9.87 -1.66 13.16
CA THR A 57 -10.89 -0.91 12.42
C THR A 57 -10.82 -1.13 10.92
N PHE A 58 -9.60 -1.29 10.37
CA PHE A 58 -9.39 -1.43 8.92
C PHE A 58 -9.00 -2.85 8.49
N GLY A 59 -8.88 -3.79 9.43
CA GLY A 59 -8.81 -5.23 9.13
C GLY A 59 -7.51 -5.71 8.49
N TYR A 60 -6.43 -4.93 8.53
CA TYR A 60 -5.13 -5.29 7.94
C TYR A 60 -4.36 -6.33 8.78
N GLN A 61 -4.89 -7.56 8.90
CA GLN A 61 -4.27 -8.66 9.67
C GLN A 61 -3.18 -9.43 8.91
N GLU A 62 -2.90 -9.06 7.66
CA GLU A 62 -1.92 -9.72 6.80
C GLU A 62 -0.46 -9.35 7.11
N PRO A 63 0.53 -10.14 6.66
CA PRO A 63 1.97 -9.87 6.88
C PRO A 63 2.42 -8.47 6.45
N ASP A 64 1.70 -7.84 5.51
CA ASP A 64 1.97 -6.47 5.05
C ASP A 64 1.29 -5.38 5.88
N GLY A 65 0.49 -5.71 6.90
CA GLY A 65 -0.27 -4.75 7.70
C GLY A 65 0.61 -3.72 8.40
N LYS A 66 1.79 -4.13 8.89
CA LYS A 66 2.79 -3.20 9.45
C LYS A 66 3.37 -2.25 8.41
N LYS A 67 3.65 -2.76 7.20
CA LYS A 67 4.16 -1.94 6.10
C LYS A 67 3.11 -0.95 5.60
N MET A 68 1.86 -1.38 5.50
CA MET A 68 0.74 -0.52 5.13
C MET A 68 0.53 0.58 6.16
N TYR A 69 0.56 0.25 7.46
CA TYR A 69 0.46 1.22 8.54
C TYR A 69 1.55 2.32 8.46
N GLU A 70 2.81 1.93 8.30
CA GLU A 70 3.92 2.89 8.19
C GLU A 70 3.78 3.80 6.97
N ILE A 71 3.29 3.27 5.84
CA ILE A 71 3.09 4.07 4.63
C ILE A 71 1.91 5.02 4.79
N VAL A 72 0.79 4.55 5.34
CA VAL A 72 -0.38 5.39 5.64
C VAL A 72 0.00 6.53 6.58
N LYS A 73 0.77 6.22 7.64
CA LYS A 73 1.29 7.23 8.57
C LYS A 73 2.11 8.30 7.84
N ARG A 74 3.06 7.90 6.99
CA ARG A 74 3.86 8.84 6.19
C ARG A 74 3.03 9.68 5.23
N VAL A 75 2.02 9.08 4.58
CA VAL A 75 1.12 9.81 3.69
C VAL A 75 0.37 10.90 4.46
N LEU A 76 -0.12 10.59 5.66
CA LEU A 76 -0.82 11.55 6.51
C LEU A 76 0.12 12.67 6.98
N GLU A 77 1.31 12.33 7.49
CA GLU A 77 2.32 13.32 7.90
C GLU A 77 2.69 14.28 6.77
N LEU A 78 2.87 13.75 5.54
CA LEU A 78 3.17 14.57 4.36
C LEU A 78 2.03 15.53 4.04
N VAL A 79 0.77 15.06 4.05
CA VAL A 79 -0.40 15.87 3.74
C VAL A 79 -0.62 16.94 4.82
N GLU A 80 -0.48 16.60 6.09
CA GLU A 80 -0.57 17.54 7.20
C GLU A 80 0.52 18.62 7.12
N SER A 81 1.76 18.23 6.81
CA SER A 81 2.87 19.18 6.66
C SER A 81 2.72 20.13 5.46
N ALA A 82 2.03 19.70 4.41
CA ALA A 82 1.78 20.50 3.22
C ALA A 82 0.57 21.45 3.36
N ALA A 83 -0.28 21.24 4.37
CA ALA A 83 -1.46 22.06 4.64
C ALA A 83 -1.20 23.24 5.61
N CYS A 84 -0.05 23.25 6.28
CA CYS A 84 0.47 24.37 7.10
C CYS A 84 1.29 25.34 6.26
#